data_AF-A0A838J513-F1
#
_entry.id   AF-A0A838J513-F1
#
_cell.length_a   1.000
_cell.length_b   1.000
_cell.length_c   1.000
_cell.angle_alpha   90.00
_cell.angle_beta   90.00
_cell.angle_gamma   90.00
#
_symmetry.space_group_name_H-M   'P 1'
#
loop_
_entity.id
_entity.type
_entity.pdbx_description
1 polymer ?
#
loop_
_entity_poly.entity_id
_entity_poly.type
_entity_poly.pdbx_seq_one_letter_code
_entity_poly.pdbx_strand_id
1 'polypeptide(L)'
;MHNHWEQTPPRHFRKSSALIAVPILLWLLCAQLVIGATYNSNGSNSDVQSKINSASDGDTVTIPSGTFTWTSGVTIGIGVKLQGQGSGRVIGRSASSITVGNGTKTFVTQSSLAITTGETLKIERTGTTVSGGVGTGTRAWMQGTVTSYSGTTLVMNVTSTSGSGTHPLWIISTLPTTTVTHGAAASTLITLTEDTSDSEEVSGIFFQNGSGTGDFIGMVRGNTTAKPILIHDCYFQSSSATGDCIQANTNRGVIWNCSFSALPFSMAQLAIHHVDCPTDSWTTLANWGAADNDGTHELFVEDSDFHAWLNATDFDSNARTVMRHCLFNLAGIGTHGADTGDYGQRYFEVYDSEFAYNGFSNGQTLPNNQWFFVRGGTFIVTDCVIPEMTSTDYPNKPTWNITVMNLQRKAGPNPCWGAGISGIQYPCPRQAGMGRVTGKAGNDSVTYIGDSEPIYFWNNTGTGAHKISFSDYGGTDCSNTDSTTSYVVTGRDYFDNTSKPGYTKYVYPHPLRGGGDAPSPPQDVRVVQ
;
A
#
# COMPACT_ATOMS: atom_id res chain seq x y z
N MET A 1 38.22 -94.95 -13.88
CA MET A 1 39.00 -95.78 -14.81
C MET A 1 38.68 -95.32 -16.24
N HIS A 2 39.72 -95.08 -17.03
CA HIS A 2 39.77 -94.96 -18.51
C HIS A 2 39.13 -93.76 -19.24
N ASN A 3 40.05 -92.90 -19.72
CA ASN A 3 40.13 -92.11 -20.96
C ASN A 3 39.18 -92.51 -22.13
N HIS A 4 38.68 -91.57 -22.94
CA HIS A 4 39.32 -91.13 -24.19
C HIS A 4 38.46 -90.14 -25.04
N TRP A 5 39.06 -89.01 -25.44
CA TRP A 5 39.17 -88.35 -26.78
C TRP A 5 37.95 -88.02 -27.70
N GLU A 6 37.90 -86.72 -28.04
CA GLU A 6 37.69 -86.05 -29.36
C GLU A 6 36.65 -86.54 -30.38
N GLN A 7 35.82 -85.60 -30.88
CA GLN A 7 35.74 -85.21 -32.30
C GLN A 7 34.78 -84.02 -32.56
N THR A 8 35.32 -82.91 -33.07
CA THR A 8 34.65 -81.88 -33.93
C THR A 8 34.85 -82.27 -35.42
N PRO A 9 34.09 -81.83 -36.46
CA PRO A 9 33.62 -80.45 -36.80
C PRO A 9 32.25 -80.44 -37.60
N PRO A 10 31.80 -79.45 -38.43
CA PRO A 10 32.37 -78.15 -38.80
C PRO A 10 31.46 -76.90 -38.74
N ARG A 11 32.16 -75.77 -38.91
CA ARG A 11 31.72 -74.39 -39.02
C ARG A 11 30.86 -74.13 -40.26
N HIS A 12 29.79 -73.34 -40.12
CA HIS A 12 29.30 -72.46 -41.19
C HIS A 12 29.30 -70.99 -40.75
N PHE A 13 29.63 -70.17 -41.72
CA PHE A 13 30.01 -68.77 -41.62
C PHE A 13 28.84 -67.81 -41.32
N ARG A 14 29.23 -66.74 -40.62
CA ARG A 14 28.56 -65.47 -40.31
C ARG A 14 27.60 -64.93 -41.38
N LYS A 15 26.45 -64.40 -40.91
CA LYS A 15 26.01 -63.03 -41.25
C LYS A 15 25.46 -62.32 -40.01
N SER A 16 26.06 -61.17 -39.75
CA SER A 16 25.82 -60.23 -38.67
C SER A 16 24.56 -59.40 -38.91
N SER A 17 23.72 -59.25 -37.88
CA SER A 17 22.74 -58.16 -37.76
C SER A 17 22.58 -57.85 -36.27
N ALA A 18 23.07 -56.67 -35.88
CA ALA A 18 23.00 -56.15 -34.53
C ALA A 18 21.56 -55.80 -34.18
N LEU A 19 21.04 -56.36 -33.09
CA LEU A 19 19.85 -55.87 -32.41
C LEU A 19 20.33 -55.26 -31.09
N ILE A 20 20.35 -53.93 -31.07
CA ILE A 20 20.66 -53.09 -29.92
C ILE A 20 19.49 -53.22 -28.94
N ALA A 21 19.80 -53.76 -27.75
CA ALA A 21 18.91 -53.70 -26.60
C ALA A 21 18.80 -52.24 -26.14
N VAL A 22 17.60 -51.65 -26.24
CA VAL A 22 17.27 -50.36 -25.63
C VAL A 22 16.85 -50.65 -24.19
N PRO A 23 17.58 -50.20 -23.16
CA PRO A 23 17.06 -50.21 -21.81
C PRO A 23 16.08 -49.04 -21.67
N ILE A 24 14.87 -49.37 -21.21
CA ILE A 24 13.90 -48.41 -20.70
C ILE A 24 14.54 -47.74 -19.49
N LEU A 25 15.21 -46.60 -19.74
CA LEU A 25 15.70 -45.72 -18.71
C LEU A 25 14.48 -45.01 -18.13
N LEU A 26 14.09 -45.50 -16.96
CA LEU A 26 13.10 -44.95 -16.05
C LEU A 26 13.31 -43.43 -15.93
N TRP A 27 12.49 -42.66 -16.64
CA TRP A 27 12.37 -41.20 -16.51
C TRP A 27 11.67 -40.91 -15.17
N LEU A 28 12.40 -41.10 -14.07
CA LEU A 28 12.12 -40.42 -12.82
C LEU A 28 12.48 -38.94 -13.04
N LEU A 29 11.53 -38.20 -13.62
CA LEU A 29 11.42 -36.77 -13.38
C LEU A 29 11.15 -36.61 -11.88
N CYS A 30 12.24 -36.58 -11.11
CA CYS A 30 12.25 -35.86 -9.85
C CYS A 30 11.92 -34.41 -10.24
N ALA A 31 10.66 -34.01 -10.12
CA ALA A 31 10.36 -32.62 -9.86
C ALA A 31 11.04 -32.32 -8.52
N GLN A 32 12.32 -31.95 -8.56
CA GLN A 32 12.94 -31.29 -7.44
C GLN A 32 12.07 -30.05 -7.24
N LEU A 33 11.33 -30.01 -6.14
CA LEU A 33 10.91 -28.74 -5.57
C LEU A 33 12.21 -27.94 -5.47
N VAL A 34 12.39 -26.98 -6.37
CA VAL A 34 13.47 -26.00 -6.26
C VAL A 34 13.06 -25.14 -5.08
N ILE A 35 13.42 -25.59 -3.89
CA ILE A 35 13.35 -24.77 -2.69
C ILE A 35 14.56 -23.84 -2.81
N GLY A 36 14.31 -22.55 -2.98
CA GLY A 36 15.38 -21.56 -2.97
C GLY A 36 16.23 -21.68 -1.72
N ALA A 37 17.54 -21.49 -1.87
CA ALA A 37 18.47 -21.51 -0.76
C ALA A 37 18.18 -20.37 0.23
N THR A 38 18.50 -20.59 1.50
CA THR A 38 18.38 -19.56 2.55
C THR A 38 19.77 -19.04 2.94
N TYR A 39 19.98 -17.74 2.77
CA TYR A 39 21.19 -17.03 3.16
C TYR A 39 20.92 -16.24 4.45
N ASN A 40 21.51 -16.68 5.55
CA ASN A 40 21.40 -15.97 6.82
C ASN A 40 22.39 -14.81 6.87
N SER A 41 21.88 -13.58 6.97
CA SER A 41 22.71 -12.40 7.23
C SER A 41 22.91 -12.19 8.74
N ASN A 42 23.86 -11.34 9.10
CA ASN A 42 24.01 -10.80 10.46
C ASN A 42 23.12 -9.57 10.70
N GLY A 43 22.27 -9.18 9.74
CA GLY A 43 21.36 -8.05 9.80
C GLY A 43 21.94 -6.67 9.49
N SER A 44 23.26 -6.53 9.31
CA SER A 44 23.85 -5.29 8.79
C SER A 44 23.56 -5.13 7.30
N ASN A 45 23.39 -3.88 6.84
CA ASN A 45 23.14 -3.58 5.42
C ASN A 45 24.23 -4.14 4.49
N SER A 46 25.50 -4.12 4.91
CA SER A 46 26.61 -4.63 4.10
C SER A 46 26.59 -6.15 3.94
N ASP A 47 26.29 -6.90 5.01
CA ASP A 47 26.18 -8.35 4.93
C ASP A 47 24.90 -8.78 4.18
N VAL A 48 23.77 -8.09 4.41
CA VAL A 48 22.53 -8.30 3.65
C VAL A 48 22.78 -8.13 2.14
N GLN A 49 23.42 -7.03 1.72
CA GLN A 49 23.77 -6.84 0.31
C GLN A 49 24.72 -7.95 -0.19
N SER A 50 25.69 -8.37 0.62
CA SER A 50 26.58 -9.48 0.23
C SER A 50 25.83 -10.80 0.05
N LYS A 51 24.79 -11.07 0.86
CA LYS A 51 23.94 -12.26 0.71
C LYS A 51 23.09 -12.18 -0.55
N ILE A 52 22.47 -11.02 -0.82
CA ILE A 52 21.72 -10.77 -2.06
C ILE A 52 22.62 -11.00 -3.27
N ASN A 53 23.84 -10.45 -3.27
CA ASN A 53 24.79 -10.64 -4.38
C ASN A 53 25.22 -12.10 -4.59
N SER A 54 25.02 -12.97 -3.59
CA SER A 54 25.35 -14.40 -3.67
C SER A 54 24.14 -15.28 -4.00
N ALA A 55 22.94 -14.73 -3.89
CA ALA A 55 21.68 -15.43 -4.09
C ALA A 55 21.33 -15.53 -5.59
N SER A 56 20.40 -16.42 -5.90
CA SER A 56 19.75 -16.60 -7.20
C SER A 56 18.24 -16.43 -7.07
N ASP A 57 17.54 -16.28 -8.19
CA ASP A 57 16.08 -16.16 -8.20
C ASP A 57 15.42 -17.32 -7.43
N GLY A 58 14.42 -16.99 -6.61
CA GLY A 58 13.72 -17.89 -5.69
C GLY A 58 14.36 -18.05 -4.31
N ASP A 59 15.60 -17.59 -4.10
CA ASP A 59 16.30 -17.68 -2.81
C ASP A 59 15.74 -16.71 -1.76
N THR A 60 16.03 -16.99 -0.48
CA THR A 60 15.66 -16.13 0.66
C THR A 60 16.90 -15.62 1.39
N VAL A 61 16.96 -14.31 1.63
CA VAL A 61 17.95 -13.66 2.50
C VAL A 61 17.26 -13.26 3.80
N THR A 62 17.72 -13.78 4.94
CA THR A 62 17.10 -13.51 6.24
C THR A 62 17.82 -12.40 7.00
N ILE A 63 17.05 -11.59 7.72
CA ILE A 63 17.52 -10.67 8.76
C ILE A 63 17.16 -11.30 10.11
N PRO A 64 18.13 -11.49 11.02
CA PRO A 64 17.86 -12.12 12.31
C PRO A 64 17.01 -11.23 13.22
N SER A 65 16.56 -11.79 14.35
CA SER A 65 15.93 -10.99 15.40
C SER A 65 16.93 -9.97 15.95
N GLY A 66 16.48 -8.74 16.18
CA GLY A 66 17.31 -7.65 16.67
C GLY A 66 16.92 -6.31 16.07
N THR A 67 17.69 -5.29 16.42
CA THR A 67 17.56 -3.93 15.90
C THR A 67 18.84 -3.54 15.18
N PHE A 68 18.72 -3.21 13.89
CA PHE A 68 19.84 -2.90 13.01
C PHE A 68 19.72 -1.48 12.47
N THR A 69 20.72 -0.64 12.68
CA THR A 69 20.77 0.68 12.04
C THR A 69 21.51 0.56 10.73
N TRP A 70 20.83 0.88 9.63
CA TRP A 70 21.41 0.85 8.28
C TRP A 70 21.79 2.26 7.86
N THR A 71 23.08 2.48 7.61
CA THR A 71 23.63 3.78 7.21
C THR A 71 23.80 3.93 5.69
N SER A 72 23.46 2.91 4.91
CA SER A 72 23.31 2.96 3.46
C SER A 72 22.13 2.08 3.03
N GLY A 73 21.62 2.30 1.82
CA GLY A 73 20.60 1.45 1.24
C GLY A 73 21.13 0.08 0.78
N VAL A 74 20.18 -0.82 0.53
CA VAL A 74 20.37 -2.13 -0.11
C VAL A 74 19.57 -2.16 -1.42
N THR A 75 20.12 -2.75 -2.46
CA THR A 75 19.46 -2.91 -3.77
C THR A 75 19.21 -4.38 -4.06
N ILE A 76 17.98 -4.68 -4.48
CA ILE A 76 17.50 -5.99 -4.92
C ILE A 76 17.00 -5.81 -6.36
N GLY A 77 17.57 -6.58 -7.29
CA GLY A 77 17.15 -6.59 -8.70
C GLY A 77 17.21 -8.00 -9.29
N ILE A 78 16.98 -8.98 -8.42
CA ILE A 78 16.85 -10.41 -8.69
C ILE A 78 15.68 -10.89 -7.83
N GLY A 79 14.95 -11.90 -8.28
CA GLY A 79 13.71 -12.35 -7.64
C GLY A 79 13.95 -13.10 -6.33
N VAL A 80 14.40 -12.40 -5.29
CA VAL A 80 14.71 -12.95 -3.96
C VAL A 80 13.79 -12.41 -2.89
N LYS A 81 13.67 -13.17 -1.80
CA LYS A 81 12.91 -12.78 -0.61
C LYS A 81 13.84 -12.20 0.46
N LEU A 82 13.63 -10.96 0.87
CA LEU A 82 14.27 -10.37 2.04
C LEU A 82 13.33 -10.46 3.25
N GLN A 83 13.67 -11.33 4.21
CA GLN A 83 12.75 -11.71 5.28
C GLN A 83 13.32 -11.43 6.69
N GLY A 84 12.62 -10.60 7.46
CA GLY A 84 12.82 -10.48 8.90
C GLY A 84 12.04 -11.54 9.68
N GLN A 85 12.34 -11.69 10.98
CA GLN A 85 11.69 -12.69 11.84
C GLN A 85 10.28 -12.29 12.29
N GLY A 86 9.87 -11.04 12.06
CA GLY A 86 8.59 -10.50 12.52
C GLY A 86 8.65 -8.99 12.75
N SER A 87 7.71 -8.27 12.14
CA SER A 87 7.58 -6.81 12.19
C SER A 87 6.76 -6.31 13.37
N GLY A 88 6.05 -7.20 14.08
CA GLY A 88 4.90 -6.78 14.87
C GLY A 88 3.82 -6.17 13.96
N ARG A 89 2.73 -5.66 14.53
CA ARG A 89 1.65 -5.06 13.75
C ARG A 89 0.76 -4.22 14.65
N VAL A 90 0.08 -3.21 14.10
CA VAL A 90 -1.10 -2.65 14.77
C VAL A 90 -2.21 -3.70 14.72
N ILE A 91 -2.78 -4.03 15.88
CA ILE A 91 -3.85 -5.03 16.02
C ILE A 91 -5.14 -4.43 16.55
N GLY A 92 -5.13 -3.18 17.03
CA GLY A 92 -6.32 -2.55 17.57
C GLY A 92 -6.15 -1.04 17.73
N ARG A 93 -7.26 -0.37 18.04
CA ARG A 93 -7.30 1.07 18.36
C ARG A 93 -8.17 1.34 19.57
N SER A 94 -7.96 2.49 20.20
CA SER A 94 -8.79 2.93 21.33
C SER A 94 -9.05 4.43 21.27
N ALA A 95 -10.27 4.82 21.66
CA ALA A 95 -10.68 6.19 21.93
C ALA A 95 -10.71 6.50 23.45
N SER A 96 -10.16 5.61 24.29
CA SER A 96 -10.18 5.75 25.74
C SER A 96 -9.25 6.88 26.21
N SER A 97 -9.78 7.82 27.00
CA SER A 97 -9.00 8.91 27.58
C SER A 97 -8.15 8.40 28.75
N ILE A 98 -6.87 8.11 28.48
CA ILE A 98 -5.96 7.46 29.42
C ILE A 98 -4.72 8.31 29.67
N THR A 99 -4.35 8.48 30.93
CA THR A 99 -3.10 9.14 31.33
C THR A 99 -1.93 8.19 31.17
N VAL A 100 -0.86 8.64 30.49
CA VAL A 100 0.41 7.91 30.39
C VAL A 100 0.98 7.66 31.79
N GLY A 101 1.34 6.41 32.08
CA GLY A 101 2.01 6.06 33.33
C GLY A 101 2.04 4.55 33.55
N ASN A 102 2.82 4.13 34.54
CA ASN A 102 2.94 2.72 34.93
C ASN A 102 1.70 2.22 35.69
N GLY A 103 1.60 0.90 35.86
CA GLY A 103 0.54 0.21 36.58
C GLY A 103 -0.63 -0.20 35.67
N THR A 104 -1.75 -0.56 36.30
CA THR A 104 -2.93 -1.04 35.57
C THR A 104 -3.56 0.05 34.71
N LYS A 105 -3.73 -0.23 33.42
CA LYS A 105 -4.45 0.61 32.45
C LYS A 105 -5.53 -0.21 31.78
N THR A 106 -6.70 0.40 31.58
CA THR A 106 -7.85 -0.21 30.91
C THR A 106 -8.18 0.59 29.66
N PHE A 107 -8.32 -0.10 28.53
CA PHE A 107 -8.71 0.46 27.25
C PHE A 107 -9.98 -0.22 26.76
N VAL A 108 -10.92 0.58 26.26
CA VAL A 108 -11.97 0.08 25.38
C VAL A 108 -11.39 0.02 23.97
N THR A 109 -11.43 -1.15 23.36
CA THR A 109 -10.94 -1.45 22.02
C THR A 109 -11.93 -2.38 21.31
N GLN A 110 -11.63 -2.83 20.10
CA GLN A 110 -12.50 -3.74 19.37
C GLN A 110 -12.57 -5.11 20.04
N SER A 111 -13.63 -5.88 19.74
CA SER A 111 -13.76 -7.27 20.15
C SER A 111 -13.05 -8.23 19.19
N SER A 112 -12.83 -9.46 19.63
CA SER A 112 -12.29 -10.55 18.80
C SER A 112 -10.91 -10.30 18.20
N LEU A 113 -10.15 -9.35 18.75
CA LEU A 113 -8.75 -9.15 18.39
C LEU A 113 -7.92 -10.36 18.85
N ALA A 114 -6.85 -10.68 18.12
CA ALA A 114 -5.91 -11.73 18.46
C ALA A 114 -5.00 -11.33 19.64
N ILE A 115 -5.63 -11.06 20.79
CA ILE A 115 -5.00 -10.61 22.03
C ILE A 115 -5.09 -11.74 23.06
N THR A 116 -3.96 -12.06 23.68
CA THR A 116 -3.84 -13.16 24.65
C THR A 116 -3.31 -12.65 26.00
N THR A 117 -3.85 -13.20 27.09
CA THR A 117 -3.37 -12.85 28.44
C THR A 117 -1.91 -13.29 28.61
N GLY A 118 -1.07 -12.40 29.12
CA GLY A 118 0.36 -12.62 29.31
C GLY A 118 1.25 -12.07 28.18
N GLU A 119 0.70 -11.77 27.00
CA GLU A 119 1.49 -11.18 25.93
C GLU A 119 1.88 -9.73 26.25
N THR A 120 2.97 -9.26 25.65
CA THR A 120 3.39 -7.85 25.77
C THR A 120 2.93 -7.07 24.55
N LEU A 121 2.20 -5.98 24.80
CA LEU A 121 1.75 -5.04 23.75
C LEU A 121 2.37 -3.67 23.99
N LYS A 122 2.47 -2.90 22.90
CA LYS A 122 2.79 -1.48 22.92
C LYS A 122 1.57 -0.69 22.50
N ILE A 123 1.17 0.28 23.33
CA ILE A 123 0.07 1.20 23.05
C ILE A 123 0.66 2.58 22.80
N GLU A 124 0.43 3.08 21.59
CA GLU A 124 1.04 4.31 21.11
C GLU A 124 -0.04 5.34 20.81
N ARG A 125 0.18 6.60 21.21
CA ARG A 125 -0.75 7.67 20.86
C ARG A 125 -0.82 7.77 19.34
N THR A 126 -2.03 7.70 18.78
CA THR A 126 -2.23 7.84 17.33
C THR A 126 -1.94 9.28 16.93
N GLY A 127 -0.91 9.48 16.10
CA GLY A 127 -0.35 10.80 15.87
C GLY A 127 0.17 11.45 17.16
N THR A 128 0.73 12.65 17.04
CA THR A 128 0.97 13.52 18.20
C THR A 128 0.37 14.89 17.95
N THR A 129 0.43 15.78 18.94
CA THR A 129 -0.17 17.12 18.90
C THR A 129 0.22 17.86 17.62
N VAL A 130 -0.72 18.59 17.02
CA VAL A 130 -0.43 19.43 15.85
C VAL A 130 -0.40 20.89 16.29
N SER A 131 0.67 21.63 15.97
CA SER A 131 0.76 23.07 16.16
C SER A 131 1.01 23.72 14.81
N GLY A 132 0.14 24.65 14.39
CA GLY A 132 0.30 25.37 13.12
C GLY A 132 0.29 24.48 11.88
N GLY A 133 -0.38 23.32 11.91
CA GLY A 133 -0.35 22.36 10.80
C GLY A 133 0.96 21.58 10.68
N VAL A 134 1.72 21.47 11.76
CA VAL A 134 2.89 20.58 11.85
C VAL A 134 2.70 19.66 13.04
N GLY A 135 2.96 18.37 12.86
CA GLY A 135 3.03 17.43 13.99
C GLY A 135 4.14 17.85 14.95
N THR A 136 3.78 18.44 16.08
CA THR A 136 4.67 18.93 17.12
C THR A 136 4.41 18.18 18.42
N GLY A 137 5.34 17.34 18.87
CA GLY A 137 5.27 16.79 20.21
C GLY A 137 6.00 15.48 20.38
N THR A 138 6.32 15.18 21.64
CA THR A 138 6.91 13.91 22.03
C THR A 138 5.90 12.77 21.83
N ARG A 139 6.32 11.72 21.14
CA ARG A 139 5.56 10.46 20.98
C ARG A 139 5.27 9.87 22.36
N ALA A 140 4.00 9.83 22.72
CA ALA A 140 3.53 9.21 23.96
C ALA A 140 3.21 7.74 23.72
N TRP A 141 3.72 6.85 24.57
CA TRP A 141 3.43 5.43 24.49
C TRP A 141 3.53 4.76 25.86
N MET A 142 2.87 3.61 25.96
CA MET A 142 2.89 2.69 27.10
C MET A 142 3.17 1.29 26.59
N GLN A 143 3.92 0.50 27.34
CA GLN A 143 4.20 -0.91 27.05
C GLN A 143 4.04 -1.73 28.32
N GLY A 144 3.43 -2.90 28.20
CA GLY A 144 3.13 -3.74 29.34
C GLY A 144 2.55 -5.09 28.94
N THR A 145 2.25 -5.91 29.93
CA THR A 145 1.63 -7.22 29.72
C THR A 145 0.11 -7.15 29.78
N VAL A 146 -0.56 -7.91 28.92
CA VAL A 146 -2.01 -8.07 28.97
C VAL A 146 -2.39 -8.89 30.20
N THR A 147 -3.23 -8.33 31.05
CA THR A 147 -3.77 -8.99 32.25
C THR A 147 -5.15 -9.59 32.01
N SER A 148 -5.95 -8.99 31.13
CA SER A 148 -7.19 -9.57 30.62
C SER A 148 -7.59 -8.90 29.31
N TYR A 149 -8.30 -9.64 28.47
CA TYR A 149 -9.01 -9.13 27.31
C TYR A 149 -10.33 -9.89 27.18
N SER A 150 -11.46 -9.17 27.24
CA SER A 150 -12.78 -9.77 27.19
C SER A 150 -13.78 -8.83 26.55
N GLY A 151 -14.45 -9.30 25.50
CA GLY A 151 -15.27 -8.44 24.65
C GLY A 151 -14.41 -7.28 24.11
N THR A 152 -14.73 -6.06 24.50
CA THR A 152 -14.07 -4.82 24.07
C THR A 152 -13.09 -4.27 25.11
N THR A 153 -12.94 -4.92 26.26
CA THR A 153 -12.14 -4.39 27.38
C THR A 153 -10.77 -5.05 27.41
N LEU A 154 -9.72 -4.27 27.18
CA LEU A 154 -8.32 -4.63 27.33
C LEU A 154 -7.77 -4.05 28.63
N VAL A 155 -7.24 -4.89 29.52
CA VAL A 155 -6.55 -4.46 30.74
C VAL A 155 -5.09 -4.89 30.68
N MET A 156 -4.18 -3.93 30.85
CA MET A 156 -2.73 -4.16 30.83
C MET A 156 -2.07 -3.71 32.13
N ASN A 157 -0.99 -4.39 32.51
CA ASN A 157 -0.05 -3.90 33.50
C ASN A 157 1.13 -3.20 32.80
N VAL A 158 1.13 -1.87 32.78
CA VAL A 158 2.14 -1.06 32.11
C VAL A 158 3.40 -0.95 32.97
N THR A 159 4.54 -1.24 32.36
CA THR A 159 5.87 -1.24 33.02
C THR A 159 6.87 -0.30 32.36
N SER A 160 6.59 0.18 31.16
CA SER A 160 7.46 1.11 30.41
C SER A 160 6.62 2.16 29.71
N THR A 161 7.09 3.41 29.73
CA THR A 161 6.37 4.54 29.12
C THR A 161 7.34 5.56 28.53
N SER A 162 6.86 6.34 27.56
CA SER A 162 7.47 7.61 27.16
C SER A 162 6.39 8.66 26.92
N GLY A 163 6.77 9.94 27.02
CA GLY A 163 5.85 11.06 26.98
C GLY A 163 5.03 11.21 28.27
N SER A 164 4.05 12.10 28.24
CA SER A 164 3.19 12.43 29.38
C SER A 164 1.80 12.87 28.90
N GLY A 165 0.91 13.15 29.84
CA GLY A 165 -0.44 13.67 29.57
C GLY A 165 -1.51 12.58 29.43
N THR A 166 -2.74 13.02 29.22
CA THR A 166 -3.92 12.18 29.01
C THR A 166 -4.34 12.27 27.56
N HIS A 167 -4.43 11.14 26.88
CA HIS A 167 -4.76 11.09 25.45
C HIS A 167 -5.90 10.11 25.18
N PRO A 168 -6.76 10.40 24.19
CA PRO A 168 -7.88 9.55 23.84
C PRO A 168 -7.56 8.63 22.67
N LEU A 169 -6.64 9.01 21.77
CA LEU A 169 -6.34 8.26 20.56
C LEU A 169 -5.14 7.35 20.75
N TRP A 170 -5.36 6.05 20.59
CA TRP A 170 -4.32 5.02 20.71
C TRP A 170 -4.39 4.00 19.59
N ILE A 171 -3.23 3.58 19.10
CA ILE A 171 -3.04 2.30 18.40
C ILE A 171 -2.44 1.28 19.36
N ILE A 172 -2.80 0.02 19.20
CA ILE A 172 -2.36 -1.11 20.02
C ILE A 172 -1.58 -2.04 19.09
N SER A 173 -0.33 -2.33 19.43
CA SER A 173 0.57 -3.08 18.56
C SER A 173 1.24 -4.25 19.29
N THR A 174 1.44 -5.35 18.56
CA THR A 174 2.41 -6.38 18.94
C THR A 174 3.83 -5.86 18.72
N LEU A 175 4.80 -6.45 19.43
CA LEU A 175 6.19 -6.02 19.34
C LEU A 175 6.91 -6.65 18.13
N PRO A 176 7.80 -5.91 17.46
CA PRO A 176 8.69 -6.47 16.44
C PRO A 176 9.74 -7.39 17.04
N THR A 177 10.12 -8.42 16.28
CA THR A 177 11.32 -9.22 16.54
C THR A 177 12.49 -8.77 15.67
N THR A 178 12.23 -8.23 14.47
CA THR A 178 13.24 -7.66 13.58
C THR A 178 12.91 -6.20 13.29
N THR A 179 13.84 -5.30 13.61
CA THR A 179 13.73 -3.85 13.35
C THR A 179 14.90 -3.37 12.52
N VAL A 180 14.62 -2.65 11.44
CA VAL A 180 15.61 -1.89 10.67
C VAL A 180 15.37 -0.39 10.89
N THR A 181 16.36 0.29 11.44
CA THR A 181 16.34 1.74 11.65
C THR A 181 17.00 2.45 10.48
N HIS A 182 16.26 3.36 9.84
CA HIS A 182 16.73 4.07 8.65
C HIS A 182 17.72 5.18 9.00
N GLY A 183 19.01 4.94 8.76
CA GLY A 183 20.09 5.91 8.94
C GLY A 183 20.78 6.32 7.63
N ALA A 184 20.22 5.97 6.47
CA ALA A 184 20.88 6.04 5.17
C ALA A 184 20.77 7.40 4.46
N ALA A 185 20.87 8.50 5.22
CA ALA A 185 20.76 9.87 4.72
C ALA A 185 19.58 10.01 3.74
N ALA A 186 19.77 10.66 2.58
CA ALA A 186 18.73 10.86 1.56
C ALA A 186 18.52 9.64 0.64
N SER A 187 19.23 8.53 0.83
CA SER A 187 19.06 7.33 0.01
C SER A 187 17.82 6.54 0.45
N THR A 188 17.13 5.95 -0.52
CA THR A 188 16.14 4.91 -0.25
C THR A 188 16.81 3.74 0.50
N LEU A 189 16.16 3.23 1.55
CA LEU A 189 16.72 2.20 2.40
C LEU A 189 16.76 0.82 1.70
N ILE A 190 15.69 0.45 1.00
CA ILE A 190 15.64 -0.75 0.15
C ILE A 190 15.09 -0.36 -1.23
N THR A 191 15.86 -0.61 -2.28
CA THR A 191 15.39 -0.46 -3.66
C THR A 191 15.13 -1.83 -4.26
N LEU A 192 13.90 -2.07 -4.70
CA LEU A 192 13.43 -3.28 -5.38
C LEU A 192 13.24 -2.94 -6.86
N THR A 193 13.84 -3.70 -7.78
CA THR A 193 13.65 -3.52 -9.22
C THR A 193 13.08 -4.79 -9.80
N GLU A 194 11.90 -4.73 -10.44
CA GLU A 194 11.20 -5.93 -10.94
C GLU A 194 12.13 -6.81 -11.82
N ASP A 195 12.31 -8.06 -11.41
CA ASP A 195 13.05 -9.10 -12.14
C ASP A 195 12.17 -9.87 -13.13
N THR A 196 12.79 -10.45 -14.16
CA THR A 196 12.10 -11.23 -15.20
C THR A 196 11.77 -12.66 -14.83
N SER A 197 12.54 -13.25 -13.92
CA SER A 197 12.43 -14.67 -13.57
C SER A 197 11.43 -14.87 -12.44
N ASP A 198 11.55 -14.11 -11.36
CA ASP A 198 10.74 -14.26 -10.16
C ASP A 198 10.44 -12.89 -9.49
N SER A 199 9.53 -12.86 -8.53
CA SER A 199 9.14 -11.64 -7.81
C SER A 199 10.12 -11.34 -6.67
N GLU A 200 10.52 -10.09 -6.51
CA GLU A 200 11.14 -9.62 -5.26
C GLU A 200 10.10 -9.61 -4.15
N GLU A 201 10.50 -10.06 -2.95
CA GLU A 201 9.62 -10.06 -1.78
C GLU A 201 10.31 -9.40 -0.58
N VAL A 202 9.59 -8.54 0.15
CA VAL A 202 10.06 -8.00 1.44
C VAL A 202 9.02 -8.30 2.52
N SER A 203 9.44 -8.98 3.60
CA SER A 203 8.52 -9.32 4.68
C SER A 203 9.12 -9.38 6.09
N GLY A 204 8.26 -9.26 7.10
CA GLY A 204 8.61 -9.52 8.50
C GLY A 204 9.54 -8.47 9.14
N ILE A 205 9.57 -7.24 8.62
CA ILE A 205 10.47 -6.17 9.09
C ILE A 205 9.68 -4.98 9.66
N PHE A 206 10.08 -4.51 10.84
CA PHE A 206 9.68 -3.20 11.34
C PHE A 206 10.66 -2.13 10.86
N PHE A 207 10.18 -1.22 10.03
CA PHE A 207 10.90 -0.07 9.53
C PHE A 207 10.72 1.12 10.48
N GLN A 208 11.80 1.46 11.17
CA GLN A 208 11.81 2.51 12.19
C GLN A 208 12.54 3.75 11.69
N ASN A 209 12.00 4.93 11.97
CA ASN A 209 12.71 6.20 11.74
C ASN A 209 14.07 6.22 12.45
N GLY A 210 15.10 6.61 11.73
CA GLY A 210 16.41 7.00 12.27
C GLY A 210 16.79 8.39 11.79
N SER A 211 18.03 8.57 11.35
CA SER A 211 18.54 9.84 10.78
C SER A 211 18.36 9.95 9.27
N GLY A 212 17.86 8.92 8.60
CA GLY A 212 17.58 8.93 7.17
C GLY A 212 16.38 9.81 6.82
N THR A 213 16.45 10.43 5.63
CA THR A 213 15.43 11.31 5.06
C THR A 213 14.93 10.81 3.70
N GLY A 214 15.45 9.69 3.19
CA GLY A 214 14.93 9.01 2.01
C GLY A 214 13.75 8.10 2.36
N ASP A 215 13.25 7.41 1.35
CA ASP A 215 12.13 6.48 1.50
C ASP A 215 12.58 5.15 2.12
N PHE A 216 11.68 4.43 2.78
CA PHE A 216 12.01 3.09 3.27
C PHE A 216 12.13 2.08 2.12
N ILE A 217 11.16 2.05 1.21
CA ILE A 217 11.18 1.15 0.06
C ILE A 217 10.90 1.92 -1.23
N GLY A 218 11.72 1.68 -2.25
CA GLY A 218 11.45 2.12 -3.63
C GLY A 218 11.15 0.90 -4.50
N MET A 219 9.97 0.86 -5.11
CA MET A 219 9.58 -0.14 -6.11
C MET A 219 9.82 0.43 -7.51
N VAL A 220 10.82 -0.08 -8.19
CA VAL A 220 11.26 0.38 -9.50
C VAL A 220 10.75 -0.58 -10.56
N ARG A 221 10.06 -0.02 -11.56
CA ARG A 221 9.59 -0.81 -12.70
C ARG A 221 10.76 -1.39 -13.49
N GLY A 222 10.68 -2.68 -13.78
CA GLY A 222 11.57 -3.39 -14.69
C GLY A 222 11.07 -3.35 -16.14
N ASN A 223 11.46 -4.34 -16.94
CA ASN A 223 10.96 -4.47 -18.30
C ASN A 223 9.51 -5.00 -18.33
N THR A 224 8.89 -5.04 -19.52
CA THR A 224 7.49 -5.46 -19.66
C THR A 224 7.25 -6.92 -19.25
N THR A 225 8.27 -7.78 -19.33
CA THR A 225 8.19 -9.19 -18.91
C THR A 225 8.51 -9.42 -17.43
N ALA A 226 8.86 -8.37 -16.69
CA ALA A 226 9.20 -8.45 -15.28
C ALA A 226 8.00 -8.81 -14.41
N LYS A 227 8.28 -9.46 -13.27
CA LYS A 227 7.32 -9.94 -12.29
C LYS A 227 6.98 -8.83 -11.29
N PRO A 228 5.74 -8.81 -10.76
CA PRO A 228 5.34 -7.79 -9.79
C PRO A 228 6.09 -7.92 -8.46
N ILE A 229 6.46 -6.80 -7.85
CA ILE A 229 7.08 -6.75 -6.52
C ILE A 229 6.05 -7.04 -5.42
N LEU A 230 6.46 -7.77 -4.38
CA LEU A 230 5.64 -8.19 -3.25
C LEU A 230 6.16 -7.61 -1.93
N ILE A 231 5.30 -6.97 -1.14
CA ILE A 231 5.67 -6.41 0.18
C ILE A 231 4.60 -6.78 1.19
N HIS A 232 4.97 -7.46 2.27
CA HIS A 232 3.96 -7.89 3.24
C HIS A 232 4.46 -8.11 4.64
N ASP A 233 3.54 -8.21 5.60
CA ASP A 233 3.87 -8.45 7.00
C ASP A 233 4.93 -7.47 7.51
N CYS A 234 4.84 -6.20 7.09
CA CYS A 234 5.78 -5.14 7.46
C CYS A 234 5.08 -4.06 8.27
N TYR A 235 5.82 -3.42 9.17
CA TYR A 235 5.32 -2.29 9.93
C TYR A 235 6.23 -1.09 9.62
N PHE A 236 5.67 -0.02 9.07
CA PHE A 236 6.33 1.24 8.80
C PHE A 236 5.95 2.29 9.83
N GLN A 237 6.94 2.79 10.53
CA GLN A 237 6.81 3.98 11.36
C GLN A 237 7.38 5.16 10.57
N SER A 238 6.54 6.14 10.24
CA SER A 238 6.93 7.38 9.56
C SER A 238 6.89 8.59 10.50
N SER A 239 7.58 9.67 10.13
CA SER A 239 7.52 10.97 10.79
C SER A 239 7.71 12.09 9.77
N SER A 240 7.50 13.34 10.18
CA SER A 240 7.71 14.51 9.32
C SER A 240 9.16 14.72 8.84
N ALA A 241 10.11 13.89 9.31
CA ALA A 241 11.54 13.99 9.00
C ALA A 241 12.07 12.86 8.10
N THR A 242 11.26 11.84 7.80
CA THR A 242 11.62 10.77 6.86
C THR A 242 11.08 11.04 5.46
N GLY A 243 11.51 10.25 4.47
CA GLY A 243 10.81 10.15 3.19
C GLY A 243 9.52 9.34 3.33
N ASP A 244 9.00 8.90 2.19
CA ASP A 244 7.78 8.10 2.11
C ASP A 244 8.05 6.67 2.63
N CYS A 245 6.99 5.96 3.05
CA CYS A 245 7.18 4.55 3.42
C CYS A 245 7.48 3.71 2.20
N ILE A 246 6.67 3.82 1.15
CA ILE A 246 6.87 3.13 -0.11
C ILE A 246 6.68 4.13 -1.23
N GLN A 247 7.72 4.35 -2.04
CA GLN A 247 7.60 4.99 -3.34
C GLN A 247 7.47 3.89 -4.40
N ALA A 248 6.41 3.92 -5.20
CA ALA A 248 6.18 2.95 -6.27
C ALA A 248 6.16 3.64 -7.64
N ASN A 249 7.02 3.19 -8.54
CA ASN A 249 7.09 3.64 -9.94
C ASN A 249 6.54 2.59 -10.92
N THR A 250 5.71 1.69 -10.44
CA THR A 250 5.11 0.61 -11.22
C THR A 250 3.63 0.45 -10.87
N ASN A 251 2.81 0.23 -11.90
CA ASN A 251 1.39 -0.12 -11.76
C ASN A 251 1.19 -1.62 -11.50
N ARG A 252 2.16 -2.28 -10.85
CA ARG A 252 2.15 -3.72 -10.61
C ARG A 252 2.69 -4.00 -9.23
N GLY A 253 2.13 -5.00 -8.56
CA GLY A 253 2.64 -5.48 -7.28
C GLY A 253 1.52 -5.64 -6.28
N VAL A 254 1.86 -6.28 -5.15
CA VAL A 254 0.92 -6.47 -4.06
C VAL A 254 1.60 -6.08 -2.76
N ILE A 255 0.97 -5.16 -2.05
CA ILE A 255 1.32 -4.75 -0.70
C ILE A 255 0.24 -5.28 0.22
N TRP A 256 0.54 -6.18 1.16
CA TRP A 256 -0.51 -6.71 2.04
C TRP A 256 -0.09 -6.94 3.48
N ASN A 257 -1.09 -6.93 4.37
CA ASN A 257 -0.87 -7.14 5.80
C ASN A 257 0.20 -6.22 6.40
N CYS A 258 0.27 -4.97 5.94
CA CYS A 258 1.21 -3.97 6.41
C CYS A 258 0.55 -2.95 7.33
N SER A 259 1.28 -2.47 8.34
CA SER A 259 0.86 -1.34 9.17
C SER A 259 1.66 -0.09 8.83
N PHE A 260 0.99 1.06 8.68
CA PHE A 260 1.61 2.35 8.36
C PHE A 260 1.20 3.39 9.40
N SER A 261 2.14 3.78 10.26
CA SER A 261 1.87 4.71 11.36
C SER A 261 2.71 5.98 11.26
N ALA A 262 2.05 7.12 11.09
CA ALA A 262 2.68 8.43 11.15
C ALA A 262 2.72 8.92 12.59
N LEU A 263 3.94 8.96 13.16
CA LEU A 263 4.21 9.37 14.53
C LEU A 263 5.34 10.43 14.51
N PRO A 264 5.03 11.74 14.43
CA PRO A 264 3.73 12.39 14.63
C PRO A 264 2.80 12.35 13.40
N PHE A 265 1.59 12.92 13.54
CA PHE A 265 0.63 13.05 12.42
C PHE A 265 1.31 13.66 11.19
N SER A 266 1.22 12.97 10.05
CA SER A 266 1.88 13.40 8.82
C SER A 266 0.98 14.33 8.01
N MET A 267 1.56 15.41 7.49
CA MET A 267 0.91 16.34 6.57
C MET A 267 1.61 16.46 5.22
N ALA A 268 2.74 15.76 5.02
CA ALA A 268 3.56 15.86 3.82
C ALA A 268 4.02 14.48 3.35
N GLN A 269 4.69 13.72 4.22
CA GLN A 269 5.11 12.36 3.94
C GLN A 269 3.92 11.45 3.72
N LEU A 270 4.15 10.39 2.94
CA LEU A 270 3.13 9.45 2.51
C LEU A 270 3.46 8.04 2.98
N ALA A 271 2.42 7.24 3.20
CA ALA A 271 2.58 5.81 3.35
C ALA A 271 2.89 5.19 1.97
N ILE A 272 2.10 5.53 0.94
CA ILE A 272 2.29 5.06 -0.43
C ILE A 272 2.33 6.24 -1.39
N HIS A 273 3.49 6.48 -1.99
CA HIS A 273 3.67 7.45 -3.06
C HIS A 273 3.76 6.72 -4.39
N HIS A 274 2.65 6.68 -5.13
CA HIS A 274 2.55 5.96 -6.40
C HIS A 274 2.68 6.96 -7.55
N VAL A 275 3.85 7.04 -8.17
CA VAL A 275 4.27 8.16 -9.03
C VAL A 275 5.20 7.68 -10.14
N ASP A 276 5.36 8.45 -11.21
CA ASP A 276 6.23 8.16 -12.36
C ASP A 276 6.02 6.76 -12.96
N CYS A 277 4.76 6.36 -13.00
CA CYS A 277 4.32 5.08 -13.54
C CYS A 277 4.32 5.09 -15.08
N PRO A 278 4.16 3.91 -15.71
CA PRO A 278 4.19 3.76 -17.16
C PRO A 278 3.30 4.76 -17.90
N THR A 279 3.90 5.50 -18.83
CA THR A 279 3.25 6.58 -19.57
C THR A 279 2.16 6.09 -20.52
N ASP A 280 2.10 4.79 -20.79
CA ASP A 280 1.02 4.14 -21.54
C ASP A 280 -0.30 4.02 -20.76
N SER A 281 -0.33 4.45 -19.50
CA SER A 281 -1.54 4.35 -18.68
C SER A 281 -2.71 5.18 -19.21
N TRP A 282 -2.41 6.32 -19.85
CA TRP A 282 -3.39 7.17 -20.53
C TRP A 282 -3.63 6.78 -22.00
N THR A 283 -2.96 5.73 -22.50
CA THR A 283 -3.12 5.21 -23.86
C THR A 283 -3.61 3.75 -23.91
N THR A 284 -3.89 3.17 -22.74
CA THR A 284 -4.52 1.85 -22.58
C THR A 284 -5.80 1.94 -21.75
N LEU A 285 -6.69 0.95 -21.93
CA LEU A 285 -7.95 0.87 -21.18
C LEU A 285 -7.68 0.64 -19.68
N ALA A 286 -8.62 1.03 -18.85
CA ALA A 286 -8.62 0.66 -17.43
C ALA A 286 -9.04 -0.81 -17.27
N ASN A 287 -8.38 -1.54 -16.37
CA ASN A 287 -8.63 -2.96 -16.11
C ASN A 287 -9.45 -3.15 -14.82
N TRP A 288 -10.55 -2.42 -14.72
CA TRP A 288 -11.40 -2.39 -13.52
C TRP A 288 -11.75 -3.77 -12.96
N GLY A 289 -11.41 -3.99 -11.69
CA GLY A 289 -11.77 -5.20 -10.95
C GLY A 289 -11.40 -6.48 -11.71
N ALA A 290 -12.38 -7.34 -11.99
CA ALA A 290 -12.18 -8.59 -12.71
C ALA A 290 -11.80 -8.45 -14.19
N ALA A 291 -11.70 -7.22 -14.72
CA ALA A 291 -11.15 -6.99 -16.05
C ALA A 291 -9.61 -7.05 -16.06
N ASP A 292 -8.94 -6.80 -14.93
CA ASP A 292 -7.57 -7.25 -14.73
C ASP A 292 -7.63 -8.76 -14.58
N ASN A 293 -7.22 -9.50 -15.61
CA ASN A 293 -7.41 -10.96 -15.62
C ASN A 293 -6.29 -11.71 -14.88
N ASP A 294 -5.15 -11.05 -14.63
CA ASP A 294 -3.97 -11.66 -14.04
C ASP A 294 -3.46 -10.92 -12.80
N GLY A 295 -4.03 -9.77 -12.45
CA GLY A 295 -3.66 -9.03 -11.25
C GLY A 295 -2.35 -8.26 -11.43
N THR A 296 -1.98 -7.94 -12.67
CA THR A 296 -0.69 -7.31 -13.00
C THR A 296 -0.83 -5.98 -13.72
N HIS A 297 -2.01 -5.37 -13.69
CA HIS A 297 -2.25 -4.07 -14.34
C HIS A 297 -2.43 -2.90 -13.38
N GLU A 298 -2.58 -3.19 -12.08
CA GLU A 298 -2.69 -2.26 -10.98
C GLU A 298 -1.75 -2.62 -9.83
N LEU A 299 -1.36 -1.61 -9.04
CA LEU A 299 -0.75 -1.84 -7.74
C LEU A 299 -1.86 -2.15 -6.72
N PHE A 300 -1.82 -3.35 -6.13
CA PHE A 300 -2.78 -3.77 -5.11
C PHE A 300 -2.26 -3.48 -3.69
N VAL A 301 -3.13 -2.96 -2.84
CA VAL A 301 -2.90 -2.80 -1.40
C VAL A 301 -4.04 -3.49 -0.65
N GLU A 302 -3.72 -4.51 0.15
CA GLU A 302 -4.70 -5.36 0.84
C GLU A 302 -4.44 -5.48 2.33
N ASP A 303 -5.49 -5.70 3.12
CA ASP A 303 -5.36 -6.09 4.54
C ASP A 303 -4.42 -5.18 5.36
N SER A 304 -4.31 -3.92 4.97
CA SER A 304 -3.31 -2.98 5.50
C SER A 304 -3.98 -1.87 6.28
N ASP A 305 -3.27 -1.31 7.27
CA ASP A 305 -3.77 -0.25 8.13
C ASP A 305 -2.93 1.02 8.05
N PHE A 306 -3.61 2.16 8.05
CA PHE A 306 -3.04 3.49 7.91
C PHE A 306 -3.49 4.36 9.09
N HIS A 307 -2.52 4.98 9.77
CA HIS A 307 -2.74 5.70 11.01
C HIS A 307 -2.13 7.10 10.98
N ALA A 308 -2.98 8.12 11.17
CA ALA A 308 -2.58 9.52 11.39
C ALA A 308 -1.94 10.25 10.20
N TRP A 309 -2.59 10.21 9.04
CA TRP A 309 -2.14 10.87 7.81
C TRP A 309 -3.16 11.88 7.31
N LEU A 310 -2.73 13.10 6.97
CA LEU A 310 -3.57 14.01 6.20
C LEU A 310 -3.95 13.36 4.87
N ASN A 311 -2.93 12.87 4.15
CA ASN A 311 -3.06 11.95 3.04
C ASN A 311 -2.04 10.83 3.28
N ALA A 312 -2.51 9.60 3.42
CA ALA A 312 -1.65 8.41 3.47
C ALA A 312 -1.11 8.06 2.09
N THR A 313 -1.79 8.49 1.03
CA THR A 313 -1.43 8.18 -0.34
C THR A 313 -1.18 9.43 -1.14
N ASP A 314 -0.37 9.26 -2.17
CA ASP A 314 -0.31 10.18 -3.28
C ASP A 314 -0.24 9.41 -4.59
N PHE A 315 -1.37 9.34 -5.28
CA PHE A 315 -1.45 8.76 -6.62
C PHE A 315 -1.22 9.87 -7.64
N ASP A 316 -0.15 9.74 -8.42
CA ASP A 316 0.27 10.72 -9.42
C ASP A 316 0.79 10.02 -10.68
N SER A 317 1.08 10.80 -11.72
CA SER A 317 1.91 10.42 -12.87
C SER A 317 1.66 9.01 -13.37
N ASN A 318 0.47 8.76 -13.92
CA ASN A 318 0.03 7.50 -14.52
C ASN A 318 -0.39 6.38 -13.54
N ALA A 319 -0.43 6.65 -12.24
CA ALA A 319 -0.76 5.64 -11.23
C ALA A 319 -2.14 4.97 -11.43
N ARG A 320 -2.16 3.66 -11.20
CA ARG A 320 -3.32 2.76 -11.20
C ARG A 320 -3.29 1.91 -9.93
N THR A 321 -4.21 2.15 -9.01
CA THR A 321 -4.14 1.56 -7.67
C THR A 321 -5.45 0.91 -7.25
N VAL A 322 -5.38 -0.26 -6.61
CA VAL A 322 -6.51 -0.87 -5.92
C VAL A 322 -6.17 -0.94 -4.42
N MET A 323 -6.99 -0.35 -3.57
CA MET A 323 -6.90 -0.51 -2.12
C MET A 323 -8.14 -1.22 -1.60
N ARG A 324 -7.99 -2.38 -0.97
CA ARG A 324 -9.13 -3.19 -0.51
C ARG A 324 -8.91 -3.85 0.82
N HIS A 325 -9.98 -4.06 1.58
CA HIS A 325 -9.88 -4.65 2.93
C HIS A 325 -8.91 -3.88 3.86
N CYS A 326 -8.78 -2.57 3.65
CA CYS A 326 -7.86 -1.71 4.40
C CYS A 326 -8.59 -0.94 5.52
N LEU A 327 -7.83 -0.54 6.54
CA LEU A 327 -8.27 0.39 7.58
C LEU A 327 -7.59 1.74 7.42
N PHE A 328 -8.37 2.79 7.27
CA PHE A 328 -7.93 4.18 7.24
C PHE A 328 -8.33 4.90 8.53
N ASN A 329 -7.49 4.82 9.56
CA ASN A 329 -7.75 5.44 10.85
C ASN A 329 -7.08 6.81 10.92
N LEU A 330 -7.90 7.87 10.79
CA LEU A 330 -7.43 9.26 10.68
C LEU A 330 -6.38 9.40 9.56
N ALA A 331 -6.63 8.75 8.42
CA ALA A 331 -5.75 8.67 7.26
C ALA A 331 -6.54 8.97 5.98
N GLY A 332 -6.30 10.11 5.32
CA GLY A 332 -6.93 10.44 4.04
C GLY A 332 -6.27 9.75 2.84
N ILE A 333 -6.91 9.78 1.68
CA ILE A 333 -6.38 9.33 0.39
C ILE A 333 -6.21 10.57 -0.48
N GLY A 334 -4.95 10.85 -0.85
CA GLY A 334 -4.57 11.98 -1.69
C GLY A 334 -4.15 11.52 -3.07
N THR A 335 -4.34 12.41 -4.04
CA THR A 335 -3.91 12.22 -5.42
C THR A 335 -3.42 13.54 -6.01
N HIS A 336 -2.71 13.45 -7.13
CA HIS A 336 -2.29 14.56 -7.97
C HIS A 336 -2.98 14.51 -9.34
N GLY A 337 -3.13 15.68 -9.96
CA GLY A 337 -3.73 15.84 -11.28
C GLY A 337 -2.72 16.35 -12.30
N ALA A 338 -3.19 16.59 -13.52
CA ALA A 338 -2.40 17.26 -14.55
C ALA A 338 -2.15 18.76 -14.25
N ASP A 339 -2.36 19.19 -13.01
CA ASP A 339 -2.04 20.52 -12.48
C ASP A 339 -0.65 20.58 -11.83
N THR A 340 -0.06 19.42 -11.55
CA THR A 340 1.24 19.25 -10.87
C THR A 340 2.26 18.48 -11.68
N GLY A 341 1.83 17.77 -12.73
CA GLY A 341 2.68 17.05 -13.66
C GLY A 341 1.97 16.87 -15.00
N ASP A 342 2.61 16.17 -15.95
CA ASP A 342 2.06 16.00 -17.30
C ASP A 342 0.78 15.14 -17.32
N TYR A 343 0.64 14.24 -16.35
CA TYR A 343 -0.40 13.21 -16.37
C TYR A 343 -1.36 13.27 -15.17
N GLY A 344 -0.85 13.34 -13.93
CA GLY A 344 -1.67 13.04 -12.75
C GLY A 344 -1.96 11.54 -12.61
N GLN A 345 -2.75 11.16 -11.59
CA GLN A 345 -3.28 9.80 -11.48
C GLN A 345 -4.09 9.37 -12.71
N ARG A 346 -4.11 8.07 -13.02
CA ARG A 346 -4.96 7.54 -14.10
C ARG A 346 -6.28 6.99 -13.58
N TYR A 347 -6.25 6.08 -12.61
CA TYR A 347 -7.43 5.68 -11.84
C TYR A 347 -7.09 4.98 -10.53
N PHE A 348 -8.08 4.90 -9.63
CA PHE A 348 -8.00 4.02 -8.47
C PHE A 348 -9.32 3.35 -8.11
N GLU A 349 -9.23 2.25 -7.36
CA GLU A 349 -10.35 1.57 -6.73
C GLU A 349 -10.14 1.51 -5.22
N VAL A 350 -11.18 1.83 -4.44
CA VAL A 350 -11.20 1.54 -3.00
C VAL A 350 -12.45 0.75 -2.67
N TYR A 351 -12.31 -0.44 -2.09
CA TYR A 351 -13.49 -1.20 -1.70
C TYR A 351 -13.31 -2.10 -0.48
N ASP A 352 -14.44 -2.48 0.13
CA ASP A 352 -14.47 -3.32 1.34
C ASP A 352 -13.55 -2.80 2.46
N SER A 353 -13.40 -1.48 2.56
CA SER A 353 -12.46 -0.82 3.47
C SER A 353 -13.17 0.03 4.53
N GLU A 354 -12.54 0.20 5.68
CA GLU A 354 -13.10 0.99 6.79
C GLU A 354 -12.31 2.28 7.00
N PHE A 355 -13.03 3.39 7.14
CA PHE A 355 -12.48 4.67 7.58
C PHE A 355 -12.92 4.94 9.00
N ALA A 356 -12.00 5.47 9.80
CA ALA A 356 -12.22 5.70 11.23
C ALA A 356 -11.82 7.11 11.63
N TYR A 357 -12.79 7.87 12.14
CA TYR A 357 -12.58 9.21 12.67
C TYR A 357 -13.12 9.31 14.09
N ASN A 358 -12.37 10.02 14.94
CA ASN A 358 -12.76 10.35 16.30
C ASN A 358 -12.53 11.85 16.50
N GLY A 359 -13.64 12.59 16.62
CA GLY A 359 -13.64 14.01 16.92
C GLY A 359 -13.78 14.29 18.41
N PHE A 360 -13.16 15.36 18.87
CA PHE A 360 -13.14 15.80 20.27
C PHE A 360 -13.42 17.31 20.39
N SER A 361 -13.44 17.77 21.65
CA SER A 361 -13.72 19.15 22.07
C SER A 361 -12.65 19.75 22.98
N ASN A 362 -11.47 19.14 22.99
CA ASN A 362 -10.40 19.44 23.94
C ASN A 362 -9.04 19.65 23.24
N GLY A 363 -9.05 19.91 21.93
CA GLY A 363 -7.85 20.12 21.12
C GLY A 363 -7.07 18.85 20.80
N GLN A 364 -7.68 17.66 20.95
CA GLN A 364 -7.02 16.37 20.68
C GLN A 364 -7.49 15.70 19.38
N THR A 365 -8.41 16.32 18.66
CA THR A 365 -8.75 15.92 17.29
C THR A 365 -7.53 16.11 16.38
N LEU A 366 -7.24 15.14 15.52
CA LEU A 366 -6.24 15.32 14.47
C LEU A 366 -6.87 16.11 13.30
N PRO A 367 -6.13 17.04 12.67
CA PRO A 367 -6.66 17.94 11.65
C PRO A 367 -6.77 17.26 10.27
N ASN A 368 -7.44 16.11 10.22
CA ASN A 368 -7.75 15.47 8.96
C ASN A 368 -8.71 16.37 8.16
N ASN A 369 -8.39 16.64 6.89
CA ASN A 369 -9.07 17.67 6.11
C ASN A 369 -10.06 17.11 5.09
N GLN A 370 -9.89 15.85 4.69
CA GLN A 370 -10.77 15.12 3.77
C GLN A 370 -10.45 13.63 3.83
N TRP A 371 -11.41 12.78 3.45
CA TRP A 371 -11.12 11.36 3.24
C TRP A 371 -10.53 11.09 1.87
N PHE A 372 -11.02 11.81 0.86
CA PHE A 372 -10.55 11.69 -0.51
C PHE A 372 -10.26 13.07 -1.07
N PHE A 373 -9.02 13.28 -1.51
CA PHE A 373 -8.62 14.46 -2.26
C PHE A 373 -8.26 14.08 -3.69
N VAL A 374 -9.17 14.38 -4.62
CA VAL A 374 -9.08 13.88 -5.99
C VAL A 374 -8.86 15.01 -6.98
N ARG A 375 -7.77 14.92 -7.75
CA ARG A 375 -7.32 15.99 -8.65
C ARG A 375 -7.28 15.64 -10.13
N GLY A 376 -7.52 14.38 -10.50
CA GLY A 376 -7.52 13.95 -11.89
C GLY A 376 -8.04 12.53 -12.05
N GLY A 377 -8.08 12.04 -13.30
CA GLY A 377 -8.41 10.65 -13.60
C GLY A 377 -9.85 10.26 -13.26
N THR A 378 -10.06 8.99 -12.91
CA THR A 378 -11.37 8.46 -12.54
C THR A 378 -11.22 7.37 -11.49
N PHE A 379 -12.29 7.02 -10.78
CA PHE A 379 -12.19 6.10 -9.67
C PHE A 379 -13.51 5.44 -9.31
N ILE A 380 -13.38 4.36 -8.55
CA ILE A 380 -14.47 3.61 -7.93
C ILE A 380 -14.25 3.60 -6.43
N VAL A 381 -15.30 3.91 -5.66
CA VAL A 381 -15.32 3.52 -4.24
C VAL A 381 -16.62 2.83 -3.88
N THR A 382 -16.54 1.60 -3.36
CA THR A 382 -17.72 0.81 -3.05
C THR A 382 -17.57 -0.05 -1.81
N ASP A 383 -18.67 -0.33 -1.13
CA ASP A 383 -18.72 -1.24 0.03
C ASP A 383 -17.80 -0.81 1.19
N CYS A 384 -17.50 0.49 1.29
CA CYS A 384 -16.70 1.05 2.38
C CYS A 384 -17.57 1.55 3.53
N VAL A 385 -17.00 1.61 4.73
CA VAL A 385 -17.59 2.32 5.88
C VAL A 385 -16.89 3.67 6.02
N ILE A 386 -17.60 4.77 5.76
CA ILE A 386 -17.04 6.12 5.70
C ILE A 386 -17.82 7.05 6.64
N PRO A 387 -17.31 7.33 7.86
CA PRO A 387 -17.94 8.27 8.77
C PRO A 387 -17.69 9.71 8.32
N GLU A 388 -18.57 10.62 8.71
CA GLU A 388 -18.31 12.05 8.58
C GLU A 388 -17.19 12.47 9.55
N MET A 389 -16.34 13.40 9.13
CA MET A 389 -15.33 13.99 10.01
C MET A 389 -15.93 15.18 10.75
N THR A 390 -16.56 14.88 11.90
CA THR A 390 -17.20 15.87 12.77
C THR A 390 -16.46 16.00 14.10
N SER A 391 -16.06 17.21 14.46
CA SER A 391 -15.49 17.54 15.76
C SER A 391 -15.95 18.92 16.19
N THR A 392 -15.67 19.32 17.42
CA THR A 392 -15.78 20.73 17.84
C THR A 392 -14.43 21.45 17.82
N ASP A 393 -13.32 20.70 17.74
CA ASP A 393 -11.98 21.27 17.57
C ASP A 393 -11.78 21.89 16.17
N TYR A 394 -12.44 21.32 15.15
CA TYR A 394 -12.41 21.80 13.76
C TYR A 394 -13.81 21.80 13.13
N PRO A 395 -14.09 22.71 12.19
CA PRO A 395 -15.32 22.65 11.38
C PRO A 395 -15.45 21.31 10.66
N ASN A 396 -16.69 20.90 10.36
CA ASN A 396 -16.95 19.72 9.55
C ASN A 396 -16.16 19.77 8.25
N LYS A 397 -15.53 18.65 7.92
CA LYS A 397 -14.68 18.50 6.75
C LYS A 397 -15.36 17.67 5.67
N PRO A 398 -15.10 17.96 4.38
CA PRO A 398 -15.67 17.18 3.28
C PRO A 398 -15.20 15.73 3.35
N THR A 399 -16.05 14.79 2.93
CA THR A 399 -15.60 13.40 2.73
C THR A 399 -14.86 13.30 1.40
N TRP A 400 -15.53 13.72 0.33
CA TRP A 400 -14.96 13.80 -1.00
C TRP A 400 -14.66 15.25 -1.32
N ASN A 401 -13.42 15.54 -1.65
CA ASN A 401 -13.05 16.81 -2.24
C ASN A 401 -12.46 16.56 -3.63
N ILE A 402 -13.28 16.82 -4.64
CA ILE A 402 -12.89 16.71 -6.04
C ILE A 402 -12.56 18.11 -6.55
N THR A 403 -11.42 18.26 -7.22
CA THR A 403 -10.97 19.54 -7.78
C THR A 403 -10.34 19.36 -9.15
N VAL A 404 -10.56 20.34 -10.03
CA VAL A 404 -9.87 20.46 -11.31
C VAL A 404 -9.00 21.71 -11.24
N MET A 405 -7.80 21.56 -10.67
CA MET A 405 -6.94 22.72 -10.36
C MET A 405 -6.44 23.45 -11.62
N ASN A 406 -6.30 22.77 -12.76
CA ASN A 406 -5.93 23.36 -14.04
C ASN A 406 -6.80 24.55 -14.47
N LEU A 407 -8.06 24.64 -14.01
CA LEU A 407 -8.95 25.75 -14.32
C LEU A 407 -8.45 27.10 -13.74
N GLN A 408 -7.67 27.03 -12.65
CA GLN A 408 -7.27 28.20 -11.85
C GLN A 408 -5.78 28.24 -11.51
N ARG A 409 -5.03 27.18 -11.83
CA ARG A 409 -3.61 27.05 -11.50
C ARG A 409 -2.76 27.23 -12.75
N LYS A 410 -1.68 28.00 -12.64
CA LYS A 410 -0.71 28.22 -13.74
C LYS A 410 0.44 27.21 -13.68
N ALA A 411 0.10 25.93 -13.73
CA ALA A 411 1.04 24.82 -13.70
C ALA A 411 0.50 23.62 -14.51
N GLY A 412 1.37 22.64 -14.76
CA GLY A 412 1.07 21.49 -15.61
C GLY A 412 0.97 21.84 -17.11
N PRO A 413 0.65 20.87 -17.96
CA PRO A 413 0.57 21.05 -19.42
C PRO A 413 -0.63 21.86 -19.88
N ASN A 414 -1.68 21.98 -19.06
CA ASN A 414 -2.93 22.65 -19.41
C ASN A 414 -3.30 23.74 -18.39
N PRO A 415 -2.45 24.77 -18.19
CA PRO A 415 -2.68 25.79 -17.17
C PRO A 415 -3.82 26.74 -17.54
N CYS A 416 -4.53 27.25 -16.53
CA CYS A 416 -5.64 28.20 -16.69
C CYS A 416 -6.71 27.78 -17.72
N TRP A 417 -7.04 26.48 -17.78
CA TRP A 417 -7.92 25.93 -18.81
C TRP A 417 -9.32 26.57 -18.77
N GLY A 418 -9.84 26.94 -19.94
CA GLY A 418 -11.14 27.63 -20.07
C GLY A 418 -11.12 29.13 -19.74
N ALA A 419 -10.04 29.66 -19.15
CA ALA A 419 -10.00 31.04 -18.69
C ALA A 419 -10.22 32.06 -19.83
N GLY A 420 -11.18 32.96 -19.65
CA GLY A 420 -11.54 33.99 -20.64
C GLY A 420 -12.33 33.50 -21.86
N ILE A 421 -12.72 32.23 -21.90
CA ILE A 421 -13.59 31.68 -22.95
C ILE A 421 -15.06 31.89 -22.55
N SER A 422 -15.91 32.22 -23.52
CA SER A 422 -17.37 32.29 -23.29
C SER A 422 -17.96 30.89 -23.21
N GLY A 423 -18.55 30.54 -22.06
CA GLY A 423 -18.99 29.17 -21.77
C GLY A 423 -17.83 28.29 -21.28
N ILE A 424 -18.09 26.99 -21.11
CA ILE A 424 -17.06 26.04 -20.62
C ILE A 424 -16.33 25.38 -21.79
N GLN A 425 -15.01 25.32 -21.72
CA GLN A 425 -14.19 24.50 -22.60
C GLN A 425 -14.10 23.08 -22.03
N TYR A 426 -15.15 22.28 -22.21
CA TYR A 426 -15.25 20.94 -21.63
C TYR A 426 -14.80 19.82 -22.60
N PRO A 427 -14.13 18.76 -22.10
CA PRO A 427 -13.59 18.63 -20.74
C PRO A 427 -12.26 19.37 -20.57
N CYS A 428 -11.86 19.59 -19.31
CA CYS A 428 -10.46 19.89 -19.00
C CYS A 428 -9.64 18.59 -19.12
N PRO A 429 -8.49 18.59 -19.82
CA PRO A 429 -7.69 17.39 -19.99
C PRO A 429 -7.41 16.67 -18.67
N ARG A 430 -7.68 15.36 -18.61
CA ARG A 430 -7.43 14.48 -17.45
C ARG A 430 -8.14 14.89 -16.15
N GLN A 431 -9.17 15.72 -16.23
CA GLN A 431 -9.99 16.06 -15.06
C GLN A 431 -10.59 14.80 -14.43
N ALA A 432 -11.03 14.94 -13.17
CA ALA A 432 -11.88 13.96 -12.51
C ALA A 432 -13.10 13.58 -13.40
N GLY A 433 -13.28 12.27 -13.62
CA GLY A 433 -14.32 11.70 -14.49
C GLY A 433 -13.87 11.41 -15.93
N MET A 434 -12.60 11.67 -16.26
CA MET A 434 -12.03 11.39 -17.58
C MET A 434 -11.01 10.27 -17.50
N GLY A 435 -10.92 9.51 -18.58
CA GLY A 435 -10.04 8.36 -18.70
C GLY A 435 -9.87 7.93 -20.15
N ARG A 436 -9.82 6.63 -20.40
CA ARG A 436 -9.66 6.06 -21.74
C ARG A 436 -10.57 4.86 -21.93
N VAL A 437 -11.51 5.00 -22.87
CA VAL A 437 -12.54 4.00 -23.15
C VAL A 437 -12.56 3.60 -24.62
N THR A 438 -12.47 4.59 -25.51
CA THR A 438 -12.48 4.43 -26.97
C THR A 438 -11.17 4.86 -27.63
N GLY A 439 -10.40 5.74 -26.98
CA GLY A 439 -9.22 6.41 -27.56
C GLY A 439 -9.57 7.48 -28.59
N LYS A 440 -10.86 7.82 -28.77
CA LYS A 440 -11.30 8.78 -29.79
C LYS A 440 -10.80 10.20 -29.51
N ALA A 441 -10.61 10.56 -28.24
CA ALA A 441 -10.03 11.85 -27.85
C ALA A 441 -8.50 11.97 -28.06
N GLY A 442 -7.86 10.97 -28.68
CA GLY A 442 -6.44 10.95 -29.00
C GLY A 442 -5.69 9.72 -28.48
N ASN A 443 -4.43 9.59 -28.88
CA ASN A 443 -3.56 8.44 -28.51
C ASN A 443 -2.21 8.86 -27.93
N ASP A 444 -1.94 10.17 -27.84
CA ASP A 444 -0.70 10.68 -27.29
C ASP A 444 -0.82 10.82 -25.77
N SER A 445 0.05 10.17 -25.00
CA SER A 445 -0.10 10.10 -23.55
C SER A 445 -0.15 11.48 -22.88
N VAL A 446 0.53 12.50 -23.44
CA VAL A 446 0.73 13.84 -22.85
C VAL A 446 -0.34 14.85 -23.27
N THR A 447 -0.83 14.77 -24.51
CA THR A 447 -1.86 15.68 -25.04
C THR A 447 -3.26 15.06 -25.06
N TYR A 448 -3.40 13.78 -24.70
CA TYR A 448 -4.70 13.12 -24.59
C TYR A 448 -5.60 13.81 -23.57
N ILE A 449 -6.75 14.26 -24.06
CA ILE A 449 -7.74 15.01 -23.25
C ILE A 449 -8.51 14.06 -22.32
N GLY A 450 -8.72 12.81 -22.74
CA GLY A 450 -9.53 11.83 -22.04
C GLY A 450 -10.90 11.60 -22.69
N ASP A 451 -11.37 10.36 -22.67
CA ASP A 451 -12.76 10.01 -22.92
C ASP A 451 -13.57 10.08 -21.61
N SER A 452 -14.88 10.27 -21.70
CA SER A 452 -15.76 10.18 -20.53
C SER A 452 -15.65 8.79 -19.91
N GLU A 453 -15.14 8.73 -18.69
CA GLU A 453 -15.03 7.54 -17.87
C GLU A 453 -15.49 7.92 -16.45
N PRO A 454 -16.80 7.99 -16.20
CA PRO A 454 -17.33 8.61 -14.99
C PRO A 454 -16.86 7.92 -13.70
N ILE A 455 -16.83 8.70 -12.63
CA ILE A 455 -16.55 8.23 -11.27
C ILE A 455 -17.79 7.54 -10.71
N TYR A 456 -17.61 6.47 -9.93
CA TYR A 456 -18.72 5.74 -9.32
C TYR A 456 -18.52 5.53 -7.83
N PHE A 457 -19.57 5.84 -7.06
CA PHE A 457 -19.69 5.55 -5.65
C PHE A 457 -20.98 4.79 -5.39
N TRP A 458 -20.91 3.61 -4.76
CA TRP A 458 -22.11 2.87 -4.40
C TRP A 458 -21.89 1.96 -3.20
N ASN A 459 -22.97 1.54 -2.55
CA ASN A 459 -22.97 0.66 -1.38
C ASN A 459 -22.04 1.05 -0.22
N ASN A 460 -21.57 2.30 -0.19
CA ASN A 460 -20.81 2.85 0.92
C ASN A 460 -21.78 3.19 2.07
N THR A 461 -21.35 2.93 3.30
CA THR A 461 -22.14 3.19 4.51
C THR A 461 -21.43 4.20 5.41
N GLY A 462 -22.10 4.66 6.47
CA GLY A 462 -21.58 5.69 7.36
C GLY A 462 -22.04 7.10 6.99
N THR A 463 -21.92 8.03 7.94
CA THR A 463 -22.51 9.37 7.82
C THR A 463 -21.81 10.29 6.80
N GLY A 464 -20.60 9.92 6.36
CA GLY A 464 -19.81 10.67 5.39
C GLY A 464 -19.92 10.14 3.95
N ALA A 465 -20.36 8.89 3.77
CA ALA A 465 -20.30 8.14 2.51
C ALA A 465 -20.75 8.93 1.26
N HIS A 466 -21.81 9.73 1.38
CA HIS A 466 -22.42 10.45 0.25
C HIS A 466 -22.32 11.98 0.39
N LYS A 467 -21.29 12.48 1.10
CA LYS A 467 -21.03 13.93 1.22
C LYS A 467 -19.99 14.40 0.21
N ILE A 468 -20.41 14.53 -1.04
CA ILE A 468 -19.56 15.00 -2.13
C ILE A 468 -19.38 16.51 -2.03
N SER A 469 -18.14 16.97 -2.17
CA SER A 469 -17.80 18.39 -2.21
C SER A 469 -16.78 18.67 -3.30
N PHE A 470 -16.74 19.92 -3.74
CA PHE A 470 -15.84 20.40 -4.75
C PHE A 470 -15.07 21.59 -4.20
N SER A 471 -13.78 21.66 -4.52
CA SER A 471 -12.97 22.85 -4.29
C SER A 471 -12.34 23.31 -5.58
N ASP A 472 -12.01 24.59 -5.63
CA ASP A 472 -11.10 25.11 -6.65
C ASP A 472 -9.71 25.33 -6.04
N TYR A 473 -8.71 25.55 -6.90
CA TYR A 473 -7.36 25.90 -6.44
C TYR A 473 -7.35 27.17 -5.58
N GLY A 474 -8.23 28.15 -5.88
CA GLY A 474 -8.47 29.32 -5.02
C GLY A 474 -7.34 30.36 -5.02
N GLY A 475 -6.36 30.25 -5.92
CA GLY A 475 -5.27 31.21 -6.10
C GLY A 475 -5.59 32.33 -7.10
N THR A 476 -4.63 33.24 -7.30
CA THR A 476 -4.72 34.37 -8.25
C THR A 476 -3.86 34.16 -9.50
N ASP A 477 -3.48 32.91 -9.79
CA ASP A 477 -2.55 32.58 -10.88
C ASP A 477 -3.12 32.89 -12.27
N CYS A 478 -4.45 32.82 -12.38
CA CYS A 478 -5.21 32.97 -13.61
C CYS A 478 -6.35 34.00 -13.41
N SER A 479 -6.76 34.68 -14.49
CA SER A 479 -7.86 35.66 -14.47
C SER A 479 -9.04 35.16 -15.28
N ASN A 480 -10.28 35.49 -14.87
CA ASN A 480 -11.52 35.06 -15.54
C ASN A 480 -11.63 33.53 -15.67
N THR A 481 -11.38 32.84 -14.57
CA THR A 481 -11.29 31.39 -14.48
C THR A 481 -12.63 30.71 -14.33
N ASP A 482 -12.70 29.46 -14.75
CA ASP A 482 -13.83 28.57 -14.46
C ASP A 482 -13.71 27.94 -13.05
N SER A 483 -14.78 27.25 -12.64
CA SER A 483 -14.85 26.48 -11.40
C SER A 483 -15.03 24.99 -11.69
N THR A 484 -14.47 24.16 -10.82
CA THR A 484 -14.60 22.70 -10.79
C THR A 484 -16.06 22.27 -10.89
N THR A 485 -16.96 22.99 -10.21
CA THR A 485 -18.41 22.67 -10.19
C THR A 485 -19.07 22.77 -11.57
N SER A 486 -18.49 23.53 -12.50
CA SER A 486 -18.95 23.62 -13.90
C SER A 486 -18.42 22.46 -14.76
N TYR A 487 -17.33 21.82 -14.34
CA TYR A 487 -16.61 20.79 -15.09
C TYR A 487 -16.90 19.38 -14.60
N VAL A 488 -17.22 19.19 -13.33
CA VAL A 488 -17.54 17.88 -12.73
C VAL A 488 -19.00 17.89 -12.29
N VAL A 489 -19.85 17.22 -13.06
CA VAL A 489 -21.31 17.29 -12.94
C VAL A 489 -21.90 15.91 -12.65
N THR A 490 -22.83 15.86 -11.69
CA THR A 490 -23.57 14.64 -11.34
C THR A 490 -24.34 14.08 -12.53
N GLY A 491 -24.32 12.77 -12.71
CA GLY A 491 -24.98 12.10 -13.84
C GLY A 491 -24.24 12.23 -15.18
N ARG A 492 -23.09 12.92 -15.21
CA ARG A 492 -22.19 13.01 -16.38
C ARG A 492 -20.78 12.52 -16.04
N ASP A 493 -20.14 13.15 -15.06
CA ASP A 493 -18.74 12.92 -14.69
C ASP A 493 -18.60 12.04 -13.45
N TYR A 494 -19.63 12.02 -12.61
CA TYR A 494 -19.74 11.11 -11.49
C TYR A 494 -21.17 10.65 -11.26
N PHE A 495 -21.31 9.47 -10.68
CA PHE A 495 -22.58 8.91 -10.25
C PHE A 495 -22.48 8.52 -8.78
N ASP A 496 -23.39 9.11 -7.99
CA ASP A 496 -23.56 8.78 -6.59
C ASP A 496 -24.68 7.73 -6.43
N ASN A 497 -24.46 6.78 -5.52
CA ASN A 497 -25.34 5.65 -5.24
C ASN A 497 -25.75 4.84 -6.49
N THR A 498 -24.82 4.70 -7.44
CA THR A 498 -25.02 3.96 -8.69
C THR A 498 -23.84 3.04 -8.93
N SER A 499 -24.10 1.75 -9.12
CA SER A 499 -23.05 0.79 -9.45
C SER A 499 -22.51 1.02 -10.85
N LYS A 500 -21.18 0.96 -11.02
CA LYS A 500 -20.56 1.01 -12.36
C LYS A 500 -21.08 -0.16 -13.22
N PRO A 501 -21.63 0.10 -14.43
CA PRO A 501 -22.12 -0.96 -15.29
C PRO A 501 -21.03 -1.97 -15.67
N GLY A 502 -21.33 -3.27 -15.53
CA GLY A 502 -20.42 -4.36 -15.87
C GLY A 502 -19.26 -4.56 -14.90
N TYR A 503 -19.17 -3.79 -13.81
CA TYR A 503 -18.11 -3.94 -12.83
C TYR A 503 -18.33 -5.17 -11.95
N THR A 504 -17.24 -5.90 -11.72
CA THR A 504 -17.13 -6.96 -10.71
C THR A 504 -15.78 -6.79 -10.04
N LYS A 505 -15.73 -6.86 -8.71
CA LYS A 505 -14.47 -6.76 -7.96
C LYS A 505 -13.48 -7.84 -8.41
N TYR A 506 -12.19 -7.52 -8.36
CA TYR A 506 -11.14 -8.50 -8.63
C TYR A 506 -11.16 -9.63 -7.58
N VAL A 507 -10.67 -10.82 -7.93
CA VAL A 507 -10.60 -11.96 -7.00
C VAL A 507 -9.81 -11.60 -5.75
N TYR A 508 -10.27 -12.01 -4.58
CA TYR A 508 -9.64 -11.76 -3.28
C TYR A 508 -9.47 -13.08 -2.50
N PRO A 509 -8.34 -13.33 -1.81
CA PRO A 509 -7.11 -12.52 -1.80
C PRO A 509 -6.44 -12.43 -3.17
N HIS A 510 -5.52 -11.48 -3.37
CA HIS A 510 -4.77 -11.40 -4.63
C HIS A 510 -4.05 -12.73 -4.93
N PRO A 511 -4.14 -13.30 -6.15
CA PRO A 511 -3.52 -14.60 -6.45
C PRO A 511 -2.00 -14.66 -6.25
N LEU A 512 -1.31 -13.51 -6.40
CA LEU A 512 0.14 -13.39 -6.18
C LEU A 512 0.56 -13.48 -4.70
N ARG A 513 -0.36 -13.49 -3.74
CA ARG A 513 -0.02 -13.73 -2.32
C ARG A 513 0.48 -15.14 -2.05
N GLY A 514 0.35 -16.05 -3.04
CA GLY A 514 0.58 -17.48 -2.86
C GLY A 514 -0.58 -18.11 -2.08
N GLY A 515 -1.03 -19.30 -2.47
CA GLY A 515 -2.26 -19.94 -1.96
C GLY A 515 -2.28 -20.39 -0.49
N GLY A 516 -1.63 -19.65 0.41
CA GLY A 516 -1.84 -19.77 1.86
C GLY A 516 -3.19 -19.17 2.26
N ASP A 517 -3.77 -19.70 3.34
CA ASP A 517 -5.00 -19.15 3.91
C ASP A 517 -4.80 -17.64 4.15
N ALA A 518 -5.66 -16.82 3.55
CA ALA A 518 -5.68 -15.40 3.86
C ALA A 518 -5.87 -15.25 5.39
N PRO A 519 -5.07 -14.42 6.08
CA PRO A 519 -5.51 -13.92 7.38
C PRO A 519 -6.94 -13.40 7.19
N SER A 520 -7.83 -13.73 8.13
CA SER A 520 -9.20 -13.23 8.03
C SER A 520 -9.15 -11.72 7.85
N PRO A 521 -9.91 -11.15 6.87
CA PRO A 521 -10.02 -9.70 6.77
C PRO A 521 -10.29 -9.14 8.16
N PRO A 522 -9.78 -7.96 8.53
CA PRO A 522 -10.08 -7.36 9.82
C PRO A 522 -11.60 -7.40 10.07
N GLN A 523 -12.05 -8.34 10.91
CA GLN A 523 -13.46 -8.49 11.25
C GLN A 523 -13.75 -7.62 12.47
N ASP A 524 -14.94 -7.03 12.52
CA ASP A 524 -15.41 -6.27 13.69
C ASP A 524 -14.51 -5.11 14.12
N VAL A 525 -13.84 -4.42 13.18
CA VAL A 525 -13.03 -3.22 13.47
C VAL A 525 -13.88 -1.98 13.79
N ARG A 526 -15.22 -2.13 13.80
CA ARG A 526 -16.22 -1.10 14.07
C ARG A 526 -15.86 -0.32 15.33
N VAL A 527 -16.04 1.00 15.25
CA VAL A 527 -16.13 1.82 16.46
C VAL A 527 -17.32 1.30 17.26
N VAL A 528 -17.07 0.77 18.46
CA VAL A 528 -18.11 0.68 19.49
C VAL A 528 -18.36 2.13 19.89
N GLN A 529 -19.51 2.67 19.46
CA GLN A 529 -19.97 3.99 19.89
C GLN A 529 -20.17 4.02 21.40
#